data_AF-A0A4Q7U0Y1-F1
#
_entry.id   AF-A0A4Q7U0Y1-F1
#
_cell.length_a   1.000
_cell.length_b   1.000
_cell.length_c   1.000
_cell.angle_alpha   90.00
_cell.angle_beta   90.00
_cell.angle_gamma   90.00
#
_symmetry.space_group_name_H-M   'P 1'
#
loop_
_entity.id
_entity.type
_entity.pdbx_description
1 polymer ?
#
loop_
_entity_poly.entity_id
_entity_poly.type
_entity_poly.pdbx_seq_one_letter_code
_entity_poly.pdbx_strand_id
1 'polypeptide(L)'
;MSLTPRGARRSQSALVGGIALAAAAALTLTGCAPGASADGAPDGALSVVTTTTQLTDFAREVGGDDIELRGLLVPGGSAHHFDPTPADLLALSEADVLVVNGAGLETFIDDAIDASGFAGEIVTASDGIDLAEATEITAEGEAGESGDAHADHDHAAATDEHADEEVHADETEEAGHDHAEGEDEHDHDHGATNPHLWTSPRYAEGMVSHLGAELARIDPDHAAGYEERTAAYTAKLEALDAWVGEQFAAVPEAKRVLVSGHDSLRYFLHDYDIAFAGAILPSFEDNAEPSAADIDALVAEIRERGVTAVFVESSMSPKLARTIAAEAGVTVVDAESIYADSLGTEDSGADTYIDATIHNTRLILEAWGETAAPLPATLK
;
A
#
# COMPACT_ATOMS: atom_id res chain seq x y z
N MET A 1 56.64 -55.55 49.07
CA MET A 1 57.38 -56.83 49.18
C MET A 1 56.39 -57.96 48.90
N SER A 2 56.81 -58.97 48.13
CA SER A 2 56.12 -60.25 47.90
C SER A 2 54.73 -60.21 47.22
N LEU A 3 54.29 -61.23 46.48
CA LEU A 3 54.98 -62.34 45.77
C LEU A 3 53.98 -62.87 44.71
N THR A 4 54.47 -63.22 43.52
CA THR A 4 53.79 -64.03 42.48
C THR A 4 53.70 -65.52 42.91
N PRO A 5 53.17 -66.47 42.10
CA PRO A 5 52.04 -66.48 41.15
C PRO A 5 51.16 -67.75 41.27
N ARG A 6 50.18 -67.93 40.34
CA ARG A 6 49.65 -69.21 39.77
C ARG A 6 48.66 -68.79 38.66
N GLY A 7 48.65 -69.24 37.41
CA GLY A 7 49.22 -70.43 36.74
C GLY A 7 48.06 -71.29 36.21
N ALA A 8 48.02 -71.88 35.02
CA ALA A 8 48.81 -71.94 33.79
C ALA A 8 48.08 -72.98 32.87
N ARG A 9 48.45 -73.11 31.57
CA ARG A 9 47.95 -74.11 30.59
C ARG A 9 46.53 -73.79 30.09
N ARG A 10 46.11 -74.04 28.83
CA ARG A 10 46.68 -74.61 27.59
C ARG A 10 45.89 -73.98 26.40
N SER A 11 46.21 -74.08 25.10
CA SER A 11 47.16 -74.97 24.41
C SER A 11 47.88 -74.28 23.22
N GLN A 12 47.84 -74.87 22.02
CA GLN A 12 48.61 -74.56 20.80
C GLN A 12 47.76 -74.79 19.52
N SER A 13 48.17 -74.15 18.42
CA SER A 13 47.95 -74.56 17.00
C SER A 13 46.55 -74.34 16.38
N ALA A 14 46.39 -74.02 15.08
CA ALA A 14 47.28 -73.50 14.03
C ALA A 14 46.44 -73.09 12.78
N LEU A 15 47.10 -72.59 11.71
CA LEU A 15 46.59 -72.12 10.40
C LEU A 15 45.80 -70.79 10.44
N VAL A 16 46.18 -69.70 9.76
CA VAL A 16 46.62 -69.45 8.36
C VAL A 16 45.46 -69.49 7.36
N GLY A 17 45.23 -68.36 6.68
CA GLY A 17 44.26 -68.20 5.60
C GLY A 17 43.65 -66.80 5.61
N GLY A 18 44.31 -65.83 4.97
CA GLY A 18 43.78 -64.46 4.89
C GLY A 18 42.80 -64.29 3.73
N ILE A 19 41.80 -63.43 3.93
CA ILE A 19 41.08 -62.69 2.87
C ILE A 19 41.02 -61.23 3.34
N ALA A 20 41.25 -60.31 2.43
CA ALA A 20 41.25 -58.87 2.69
C ALA A 20 39.96 -58.21 2.19
N LEU A 21 39.82 -56.93 2.57
CA LEU A 21 39.00 -55.88 1.96
C LEU A 21 37.51 -55.74 2.32
N ALA A 22 37.10 -54.46 2.28
CA ALA A 22 35.74 -53.92 2.33
C ALA A 22 35.00 -53.96 3.68
N ALA A 23 35.38 -53.06 4.59
CA ALA A 23 34.50 -52.61 5.66
C ALA A 23 33.40 -51.70 5.07
N ALA A 24 32.20 -52.24 4.88
CA ALA A 24 31.01 -51.43 4.61
C ALA A 24 30.51 -50.82 5.93
N ALA A 25 30.69 -49.51 6.10
CA ALA A 25 30.22 -48.79 7.29
C ALA A 25 28.70 -48.60 7.23
N ALA A 26 27.96 -49.37 8.03
CA ALA A 26 26.54 -49.10 8.27
C ALA A 26 26.41 -47.95 9.27
N LEU A 27 26.19 -46.73 8.78
CA LEU A 27 25.66 -45.63 9.59
C LEU A 27 24.15 -45.51 9.35
N THR A 28 23.37 -46.11 10.25
CA THR A 28 21.96 -45.79 10.40
C THR A 28 21.83 -44.51 11.23
N LEU A 29 21.53 -43.38 10.58
CA LEU A 29 20.95 -42.22 11.26
C LEU A 29 19.50 -42.07 10.82
N THR A 30 18.60 -42.48 11.71
CA THR A 30 17.18 -42.11 11.66
C THR A 30 17.08 -40.64 12.05
N GLY A 31 16.60 -39.79 11.14
CA GLY A 31 16.52 -38.35 11.32
C GLY A 31 15.27 -37.77 10.64
N CYS A 32 14.09 -38.22 11.04
CA CYS A 32 12.84 -37.56 10.67
C CYS A 32 12.61 -36.36 11.61
N ALA A 33 13.06 -35.18 11.19
CA ALA A 33 12.40 -33.95 11.60
C ALA A 33 11.20 -33.72 10.67
N PRO A 34 10.05 -33.24 11.16
CA PRO A 34 9.06 -32.65 10.28
C PRO A 34 9.63 -31.32 9.80
N GLY A 35 10.25 -31.33 8.61
CA GLY A 35 10.32 -30.09 7.84
C GLY A 35 8.91 -29.68 7.49
N ALA A 36 8.59 -28.39 7.60
CA ALA A 36 7.36 -27.87 7.05
C ALA A 36 7.28 -28.29 5.57
N SER A 37 6.13 -28.77 5.14
CA SER A 37 5.85 -28.81 3.71
C SER A 37 5.90 -27.38 3.23
N ALA A 38 6.87 -27.07 2.35
CA ALA A 38 6.57 -26.13 1.30
C ALA A 38 5.63 -26.89 0.37
N ASP A 39 4.32 -26.75 0.61
CA ASP A 39 3.32 -27.17 -0.35
C ASP A 39 3.48 -26.25 -1.56
N GLY A 40 4.28 -26.71 -2.52
CA GLY A 40 4.41 -26.04 -3.81
C GLY A 40 3.05 -26.08 -4.50
N ALA A 41 2.65 -24.96 -5.10
CA ALA A 41 1.42 -24.85 -5.86
C ALA A 41 1.32 -26.02 -6.87
N PRO A 42 0.11 -26.56 -7.12
CA PRO A 42 -0.05 -27.69 -8.03
C PRO A 42 0.49 -27.38 -9.42
N ASP A 43 1.04 -28.39 -10.10
CA ASP A 43 1.52 -28.31 -11.50
C ASP A 43 0.40 -27.72 -12.39
N GLY A 44 0.53 -26.44 -12.79
CA GLY A 44 -0.48 -25.71 -13.57
C GLY A 44 -1.43 -24.79 -12.78
N ALA A 45 -1.09 -24.40 -11.55
CA ALA A 45 -1.75 -23.28 -10.86
C ALA A 45 -1.61 -21.97 -11.65
N LEU A 46 -2.58 -21.05 -11.49
CA LEU A 46 -2.59 -19.76 -12.18
C LEU A 46 -1.50 -18.84 -11.59
N SER A 47 -0.56 -18.36 -12.41
CA SER A 47 0.52 -17.46 -11.97
C SER A 47 0.02 -16.02 -11.90
N VAL A 48 -0.03 -15.46 -10.68
CA VAL A 48 -0.60 -14.13 -10.40
C VAL A 48 0.48 -13.21 -9.83
N VAL A 49 0.73 -12.09 -10.50
CA VAL A 49 1.53 -10.97 -10.00
C VAL A 49 0.61 -9.85 -9.51
N THR A 50 0.93 -9.25 -8.37
CA THR A 50 0.19 -8.12 -7.76
C THR A 50 1.13 -6.94 -7.58
N THR A 51 0.69 -5.72 -7.87
CA THR A 51 1.51 -4.52 -7.71
C THR A 51 1.75 -4.19 -6.24
N THR A 52 0.68 -3.91 -5.48
CA THR A 52 0.74 -3.43 -4.07
C THR A 52 0.65 -4.56 -3.04
N THR A 53 1.06 -4.29 -1.80
CA THR A 53 0.94 -5.24 -0.69
C THR A 53 -0.51 -5.60 -0.33
N GLN A 54 -1.43 -4.66 -0.56
CA GLN A 54 -2.87 -4.77 -0.29
C GLN A 54 -3.52 -5.68 -1.32
N LEU A 55 -3.20 -5.50 -2.60
CA LEU A 55 -3.60 -6.42 -3.67
C LEU A 55 -2.98 -7.80 -3.48
N THR A 56 -1.77 -7.89 -2.92
CA THR A 56 -1.17 -9.18 -2.53
C THR A 56 -1.98 -9.87 -1.43
N ASP A 57 -2.48 -9.16 -0.41
CA ASP A 57 -3.36 -9.74 0.61
C ASP A 57 -4.72 -10.15 0.05
N PHE A 58 -5.34 -9.30 -0.78
CA PHE A 58 -6.61 -9.60 -1.45
C PHE A 58 -6.50 -10.82 -2.36
N ALA A 59 -5.46 -10.90 -3.20
CA ALA A 59 -5.22 -12.05 -4.06
C ALA A 59 -4.91 -13.32 -3.26
N ARG A 60 -4.25 -13.21 -2.10
CA ARG A 60 -4.02 -14.35 -1.20
C ARG A 60 -5.34 -14.90 -0.63
N GLU A 61 -6.17 -14.02 -0.08
CA GLU A 61 -7.43 -14.44 0.55
C GLU A 61 -8.45 -14.94 -0.47
N VAL A 62 -8.55 -14.31 -1.65
CA VAL A 62 -9.43 -14.74 -2.76
C VAL A 62 -8.88 -15.97 -3.48
N GLY A 63 -7.58 -15.98 -3.79
CA GLY A 63 -6.93 -17.00 -4.62
C GLY A 63 -6.62 -18.30 -3.87
N GLY A 64 -6.25 -18.22 -2.59
CA GLY A 64 -5.90 -19.38 -1.78
C GLY A 64 -4.79 -20.24 -2.40
N ASP A 65 -4.90 -21.56 -2.23
CA ASP A 65 -3.94 -22.55 -2.77
C ASP A 65 -4.09 -22.81 -4.29
N ASP A 66 -5.05 -22.16 -4.96
CA ASP A 66 -5.34 -22.37 -6.39
C ASP A 66 -4.48 -21.45 -7.31
N ILE A 67 -3.74 -20.49 -6.73
CA ILE A 67 -2.85 -19.56 -7.46
C ILE A 67 -1.39 -19.65 -6.98
N GLU A 68 -0.44 -19.35 -7.87
CA GLU A 68 0.94 -19.01 -7.50
C GLU A 68 1.09 -17.49 -7.43
N LEU A 69 1.21 -16.93 -6.23
CA LEU A 69 1.15 -15.49 -6.00
C LEU A 69 2.51 -14.83 -5.73
N ARG A 70 2.80 -13.73 -6.45
CA ARG A 70 3.93 -12.82 -6.17
C ARG A 70 3.47 -11.36 -6.08
N GLY A 71 3.75 -10.70 -4.96
CA GLY A 71 3.72 -9.24 -4.85
C GLY A 71 5.00 -8.60 -5.39
N LEU A 72 4.88 -7.48 -6.11
CA LEU A 72 6.01 -6.66 -6.55
C LEU A 72 6.51 -5.76 -5.42
N LEU A 73 5.61 -4.99 -4.80
CA LEU A 73 5.94 -4.23 -3.60
C LEU A 73 6.10 -5.16 -2.39
N VAL A 74 7.13 -4.88 -1.60
CA VAL A 74 7.38 -5.51 -0.29
C VAL A 74 6.99 -4.55 0.83
N PRO A 75 6.66 -5.05 2.04
CA PRO A 75 6.34 -4.22 3.19
C PRO A 75 7.36 -3.09 3.45
N GLY A 76 6.85 -1.87 3.57
CA GLY A 76 7.62 -0.63 3.73
C GLY A 76 8.01 0.07 2.42
N GLY A 77 7.69 -0.49 1.25
CA GLY A 77 7.80 0.20 -0.04
C GLY A 77 6.68 1.24 -0.25
N SER A 78 6.89 2.21 -1.14
CA SER A 78 5.83 3.11 -1.63
C SER A 78 5.53 2.81 -3.09
N ALA A 79 4.25 2.86 -3.47
CA ALA A 79 3.80 2.62 -4.84
C ALA A 79 4.17 3.77 -5.78
N HIS A 80 4.32 4.99 -5.24
CA HIS A 80 4.66 6.21 -6.00
C HIS A 80 6.12 6.24 -6.50
N HIS A 81 7.01 5.42 -5.92
CA HIS A 81 8.45 5.40 -6.23
C HIS A 81 9.03 3.98 -6.31
N PHE A 82 8.35 3.10 -7.06
CA PHE A 82 8.83 1.74 -7.30
C PHE A 82 9.60 1.62 -8.63
N ASP A 83 10.79 1.01 -8.60
CA ASP A 83 11.61 0.68 -9.77
C ASP A 83 11.72 -0.86 -9.87
N PRO A 84 11.03 -1.50 -10.84
CA PRO A 84 11.00 -2.97 -10.96
C PRO A 84 12.38 -3.59 -11.13
N THR A 85 12.72 -4.57 -10.30
CA THR A 85 14.01 -5.26 -10.42
C THR A 85 13.99 -6.24 -11.61
N PRO A 86 15.16 -6.71 -12.10
CA PRO A 86 15.21 -7.76 -13.12
C PRO A 86 14.53 -9.08 -12.72
N ALA A 87 14.31 -9.33 -11.42
CA ALA A 87 13.54 -10.48 -10.95
C ALA A 87 12.03 -10.23 -11.04
N ASP A 88 11.60 -8.98 -10.89
CA ASP A 88 10.20 -8.57 -11.06
C ASP A 88 9.80 -8.58 -12.52
N LEU A 89 10.65 -8.07 -13.42
CA LEU A 89 10.45 -8.16 -14.86
C LEU A 89 10.41 -9.62 -15.34
N LEU A 90 11.22 -10.52 -14.76
CA LEU A 90 11.14 -11.95 -15.07
C LEU A 90 9.81 -12.55 -14.61
N ALA A 91 9.40 -12.29 -13.37
CA ALA A 91 8.15 -12.81 -12.84
C ALA A 91 6.92 -12.27 -13.60
N LEU A 92 6.93 -10.99 -13.98
CA LEU A 92 5.94 -10.43 -14.90
C LEU A 92 5.94 -11.18 -16.24
N SER A 93 7.10 -11.45 -16.86
CA SER A 93 7.16 -12.17 -18.14
C SER A 93 6.67 -13.63 -18.07
N GLU A 94 6.60 -14.21 -16.87
CA GLU A 94 6.15 -15.59 -16.59
C GLU A 94 4.74 -15.65 -15.97
N ALA A 95 4.06 -14.52 -15.76
CA ALA A 95 2.75 -14.45 -15.16
C ALA A 95 1.60 -14.68 -16.15
N ASP A 96 0.53 -15.32 -15.69
CA ASP A 96 -0.74 -15.42 -16.41
C ASP A 96 -1.63 -14.21 -16.16
N VAL A 97 -1.58 -13.64 -14.95
CA VAL A 97 -2.38 -12.49 -14.51
C VAL A 97 -1.51 -11.45 -13.81
N LEU A 98 -1.74 -10.18 -14.14
CA LEU A 98 -1.22 -9.02 -13.42
C LEU A 98 -2.41 -8.25 -12.80
N VAL A 99 -2.44 -8.16 -11.47
CA VAL A 99 -3.43 -7.36 -10.74
C VAL A 99 -2.81 -6.00 -10.39
N VAL A 100 -3.43 -4.94 -10.89
CA VAL A 100 -3.06 -3.54 -10.65
C VAL A 100 -4.14 -2.84 -9.82
N ASN A 101 -3.79 -1.75 -9.13
CA ASN A 101 -4.76 -0.94 -8.41
C ASN A 101 -5.66 -0.19 -9.38
N GLY A 102 -5.05 0.46 -10.38
CA GLY A 102 -5.73 1.41 -11.24
C GLY A 102 -5.79 2.79 -10.62
N ALA A 103 -6.71 3.62 -11.12
CA ALA A 103 -6.86 5.05 -10.75
C ALA A 103 -5.56 5.89 -10.79
N GLY A 104 -4.58 5.48 -11.63
CA GLY A 104 -3.31 6.18 -11.81
C GLY A 104 -2.22 5.93 -10.75
N LEU A 105 -2.38 4.92 -9.87
CA LEU A 105 -1.37 4.64 -8.83
C LEU A 105 -0.01 4.22 -9.42
N GLU A 106 0.01 3.19 -10.26
CA GLU A 106 1.26 2.56 -10.70
C GLU A 106 1.82 3.19 -11.96
N THR A 107 2.36 4.40 -11.84
CA THR A 107 3.00 5.15 -12.95
C THR A 107 4.14 4.38 -13.65
N PHE A 108 4.71 3.37 -13.00
CA PHE A 108 5.78 2.50 -13.53
C PHE A 108 5.27 1.30 -14.35
N ILE A 109 3.97 0.96 -14.31
CA ILE A 109 3.52 -0.39 -14.71
C ILE A 109 3.56 -0.62 -16.22
N ASP A 110 3.26 0.40 -17.04
CA ASP A 110 3.29 0.30 -18.51
C ASP A 110 4.72 0.01 -19.01
N ASP A 111 5.71 0.76 -18.51
CA ASP A 111 7.14 0.52 -18.80
C ASP A 111 7.58 -0.88 -18.33
N ALA A 112 7.05 -1.38 -17.21
CA ALA A 112 7.36 -2.72 -16.69
C ALA A 112 6.74 -3.83 -17.56
N ILE A 113 5.53 -3.64 -18.08
CA ILE A 113 4.85 -4.54 -19.03
C ILE A 113 5.64 -4.61 -20.34
N ASP A 114 5.98 -3.45 -20.93
CA ASP A 114 6.75 -3.37 -22.17
C ASP A 114 8.18 -3.96 -22.01
N ALA A 115 8.85 -3.73 -20.87
CA ALA A 115 10.20 -4.24 -20.61
C ALA A 115 10.24 -5.74 -20.29
N SER A 116 9.22 -6.28 -19.62
CA SER A 116 9.09 -7.72 -19.35
C SER A 116 8.61 -8.51 -20.57
N GLY A 117 7.84 -7.88 -21.45
CA GLY A 117 7.12 -8.56 -22.53
C GLY A 117 5.94 -9.39 -22.00
N PHE A 118 5.35 -8.98 -20.87
CA PHE A 118 4.15 -9.59 -20.32
C PHE A 118 3.02 -9.64 -21.36
N ALA A 119 2.34 -10.78 -21.43
CA ALA A 119 1.29 -11.07 -22.40
C ALA A 119 0.08 -11.78 -21.78
N GLY A 120 0.00 -11.81 -20.45
CA GLY A 120 -1.14 -12.33 -19.69
C GLY A 120 -2.28 -11.32 -19.61
N GLU A 121 -3.21 -11.56 -18.68
CA GLU A 121 -4.37 -10.71 -18.46
C GLU A 121 -4.11 -9.65 -17.38
N ILE A 122 -4.59 -8.42 -17.58
CA ILE A 122 -4.53 -7.36 -16.56
C ILE A 122 -5.89 -7.27 -15.88
N VAL A 123 -5.90 -7.38 -14.55
CA VAL A 123 -7.08 -7.15 -13.70
C VAL A 123 -6.89 -5.83 -12.97
N THR A 124 -7.71 -4.83 -13.30
CA THR A 124 -7.69 -3.52 -12.66
C THR A 124 -8.63 -3.51 -11.47
N ALA A 125 -8.10 -3.58 -10.25
CA ALA A 125 -8.92 -3.73 -9.05
C ALA A 125 -9.93 -2.57 -8.86
N SER A 126 -9.60 -1.36 -9.30
CA SER A 126 -10.50 -0.20 -9.27
C SER A 126 -11.77 -0.34 -10.12
N ASP A 127 -11.83 -1.27 -11.08
CA ASP A 127 -13.02 -1.50 -11.91
C ASP A 127 -14.19 -2.11 -11.09
N GLY A 128 -13.92 -2.56 -9.87
CA GLY A 128 -14.93 -2.94 -8.87
C GLY A 128 -15.57 -1.79 -8.10
N ILE A 129 -15.20 -0.53 -8.37
CA ILE A 129 -15.63 0.67 -7.62
C ILE A 129 -16.36 1.66 -8.55
N ASP A 130 -17.31 2.42 -7.99
CA ASP A 130 -17.84 3.62 -8.65
C ASP A 130 -16.80 4.76 -8.58
N LEU A 131 -15.97 4.88 -9.62
CA LEU A 131 -14.95 5.92 -9.71
C LEU A 131 -15.53 7.34 -9.87
N ALA A 132 -16.79 7.49 -10.26
CA ALA A 132 -17.43 8.80 -10.28
C ALA A 132 -17.70 9.27 -8.84
N GLU A 133 -18.22 8.38 -7.98
CA GLU A 133 -18.35 8.63 -6.54
C GLU A 133 -16.97 8.97 -5.92
N ALA A 134 -15.94 8.17 -6.23
CA ALA A 134 -14.60 8.38 -5.68
C ALA A 134 -13.94 9.70 -6.14
N THR A 135 -14.25 10.19 -7.34
CA THR A 135 -13.77 11.50 -7.83
C THR A 135 -14.45 12.69 -7.14
N GLU A 136 -15.72 12.55 -6.71
CA GLU A 136 -16.43 13.61 -5.97
C GLU A 136 -15.85 13.84 -4.56
N ILE A 137 -15.12 12.85 -4.01
CA ILE A 137 -14.49 12.95 -2.69
C ILE A 137 -13.14 13.67 -2.79
N THR A 138 -13.07 14.90 -2.24
CA THR A 138 -11.87 15.74 -2.22
C THR A 138 -11.22 15.80 -0.82
N ALA A 139 -9.94 16.18 -0.77
CA ALA A 139 -9.20 16.34 0.49
C ALA A 139 -9.68 17.56 1.31
N GLU A 140 -10.29 18.56 0.64
CA GLU A 140 -10.94 19.70 1.27
C GLU A 140 -12.34 19.29 1.76
N GLY A 141 -12.40 18.71 2.96
CA GLY A 141 -13.68 18.39 3.61
C GLY A 141 -14.55 19.64 3.81
N GLU A 142 -15.80 19.58 3.35
CA GLU A 142 -16.77 20.68 3.39
C GLU A 142 -17.03 21.22 4.80
N ALA A 143 -16.36 22.31 5.16
CA ALA A 143 -16.69 23.12 6.32
C ALA A 143 -17.49 24.38 5.94
N GLY A 144 -18.50 24.27 5.05
CA GLY A 144 -19.29 25.43 4.63
C GLY A 144 -20.46 25.20 3.65
N GLU A 145 -21.67 25.28 4.19
CA GLU A 145 -22.94 25.64 3.51
C GLU A 145 -23.47 24.80 2.32
N SER A 146 -24.53 24.03 2.62
CA SER A 146 -25.60 23.76 1.66
C SER A 146 -26.17 25.06 1.06
N GLY A 147 -25.94 25.34 -0.24
CA GLY A 147 -26.21 26.65 -0.83
C GLY A 147 -26.44 26.71 -2.35
N ASP A 148 -27.54 26.11 -2.80
CA ASP A 148 -28.38 26.39 -3.99
C ASP A 148 -27.90 27.32 -5.17
N ALA A 149 -28.36 26.93 -6.36
CA ALA A 149 -28.66 27.73 -7.55
C ALA A 149 -27.58 28.06 -8.61
N HIS A 150 -27.85 27.54 -9.82
CA HIS A 150 -27.36 28.01 -11.11
C HIS A 150 -27.44 29.53 -11.31
N ALA A 151 -26.45 30.11 -11.99
CA ALA A 151 -26.61 31.35 -12.75
C ALA A 151 -25.68 31.39 -13.98
N ASP A 152 -26.26 31.30 -15.19
CA ASP A 152 -25.58 31.64 -16.45
C ASP A 152 -25.06 33.09 -16.40
N HIS A 153 -23.85 33.32 -16.93
CA HIS A 153 -23.35 34.68 -17.19
C HIS A 153 -22.85 34.84 -18.64
N ASP A 154 -23.80 35.25 -19.47
CA ASP A 154 -23.62 35.75 -20.84
C ASP A 154 -22.73 37.01 -20.84
N HIS A 155 -21.62 37.02 -21.59
CA HIS A 155 -20.75 38.18 -21.73
C HIS A 155 -20.91 38.85 -23.11
N ALA A 156 -21.75 39.89 -23.15
CA ALA A 156 -21.82 40.80 -24.29
C ALA A 156 -20.65 41.80 -24.26
N ALA A 157 -19.72 41.68 -25.21
CA ALA A 157 -18.63 42.63 -25.39
C ALA A 157 -19.12 43.91 -26.11
N ALA A 158 -18.84 45.07 -25.51
CA ALA A 158 -18.98 46.38 -26.15
C ALA A 158 -17.61 46.89 -26.61
N THR A 159 -17.55 47.41 -27.83
CA THR A 159 -16.37 47.97 -28.48
C THR A 159 -16.03 49.35 -27.96
N ASP A 160 -14.74 49.68 -27.84
CA ASP A 160 -14.26 51.02 -28.20
C ASP A 160 -12.83 50.98 -28.76
N GLU A 161 -12.56 51.82 -29.75
CA GLU A 161 -11.27 51.96 -30.44
C GLU A 161 -10.54 53.23 -29.96
N HIS A 162 -9.23 53.35 -30.20
CA HIS A 162 -8.41 54.56 -30.48
C HIS A 162 -6.92 54.25 -30.20
N ALA A 163 -5.87 54.75 -30.85
CA ALA A 163 -5.56 55.33 -32.17
C ALA A 163 -4.30 56.24 -31.99
N ASP A 164 -3.20 55.90 -32.67
CA ASP A 164 -2.02 56.75 -33.03
C ASP A 164 -1.16 57.39 -31.87
N GLU A 165 0.11 57.82 -32.02
CA GLU A 165 0.94 58.15 -33.21
C GLU A 165 2.48 58.12 -32.90
N GLU A 166 3.28 57.53 -33.82
CA GLU A 166 4.66 57.85 -34.29
C GLU A 166 5.91 58.22 -33.40
N VAL A 167 6.99 57.43 -33.60
CA VAL A 167 8.41 57.80 -33.92
C VAL A 167 9.41 58.32 -32.86
N HIS A 168 10.53 57.58 -32.70
CA HIS A 168 11.92 58.05 -32.96
C HIS A 168 12.91 56.87 -33.07
N ALA A 169 14.03 57.04 -33.77
CA ALA A 169 15.05 56.01 -34.04
C ALA A 169 16.47 56.46 -33.67
N ASP A 170 17.29 55.55 -33.14
CA ASP A 170 18.75 55.44 -33.38
C ASP A 170 19.25 54.03 -33.01
N GLU A 171 20.45 53.65 -33.43
CA GLU A 171 20.98 52.29 -33.50
C GLU A 171 21.77 51.78 -32.26
N THR A 172 22.13 50.48 -32.31
CA THR A 172 23.30 49.78 -31.73
C THR A 172 23.17 48.88 -30.49
N GLU A 173 24.04 47.85 -30.51
CA GLU A 173 24.39 46.83 -29.51
C GLU A 173 23.46 45.62 -29.33
N GLU A 174 23.91 44.50 -29.93
CA GLU A 174 23.38 43.14 -29.81
C GLU A 174 23.44 42.60 -28.36
N ALA A 175 22.28 42.33 -27.77
CA ALA A 175 22.14 41.60 -26.51
C ALA A 175 20.96 40.62 -26.58
N GLY A 176 21.20 39.43 -27.14
CA GLY A 176 20.22 38.35 -27.19
C GLY A 176 19.94 37.74 -25.81
N HIS A 177 19.08 38.40 -25.03
CA HIS A 177 18.30 37.79 -23.97
C HIS A 177 16.87 37.60 -24.49
N ASP A 178 16.56 36.42 -25.02
CA ASP A 178 15.18 36.03 -25.26
C ASP A 178 14.53 35.69 -23.92
N HIS A 179 13.80 36.66 -23.37
CA HIS A 179 12.72 36.39 -22.44
C HIS A 179 11.49 35.98 -23.26
N ALA A 180 11.19 34.68 -23.27
CA ALA A 180 9.86 34.21 -23.58
C ALA A 180 9.03 34.24 -22.29
N GLU A 181 8.12 35.23 -22.19
CA GLU A 181 6.87 35.06 -21.45
C GLU A 181 6.24 33.73 -21.94
N GLY A 182 5.79 32.80 -21.11
CA GLY A 182 4.78 33.03 -20.09
C GLY A 182 3.56 32.17 -20.43
N GLU A 183 3.78 30.84 -20.49
CA GLU A 183 2.73 29.83 -20.62
C GLU A 183 2.62 29.11 -19.25
N ASP A 184 2.00 29.80 -18.28
CA ASP A 184 1.58 29.21 -17.00
C ASP A 184 0.33 28.34 -17.21
N GLU A 185 0.50 27.19 -17.87
CA GLU A 185 -0.49 26.11 -17.91
C GLU A 185 0.20 24.79 -17.51
N HIS A 186 0.60 24.70 -16.24
CA HIS A 186 0.96 23.45 -15.57
C HIS A 186 -0.30 22.62 -15.25
N ASP A 187 -1.04 22.24 -16.28
CA ASP A 187 -2.12 21.25 -16.18
C ASP A 187 -1.48 19.87 -16.36
N HIS A 188 -0.91 19.34 -15.27
CA HIS A 188 -0.31 18.01 -15.26
C HIS A 188 -1.39 16.96 -15.00
N ASP A 189 -1.53 16.05 -15.96
CA ASP A 189 -2.57 15.02 -16.04
C ASP A 189 -2.45 13.97 -14.93
N HIS A 190 -2.95 14.31 -13.74
CA HIS A 190 -3.43 13.30 -12.81
C HIS A 190 -4.82 12.87 -13.28
N GLY A 191 -5.06 11.56 -13.36
CA GLY A 191 -6.43 11.06 -13.43
C GLY A 191 -7.25 11.67 -12.31
N ALA A 192 -8.49 12.07 -12.60
CA ALA A 192 -9.34 12.88 -11.71
C ALA A 192 -9.76 12.20 -10.38
N THR A 193 -9.16 11.08 -10.00
CA THR A 193 -9.51 10.24 -8.85
C THR A 193 -8.26 10.02 -8.00
N ASN A 194 -8.36 10.19 -6.68
CA ASN A 194 -7.25 9.84 -5.79
C ASN A 194 -7.07 8.30 -5.80
N PRO A 195 -5.85 7.76 -6.00
CA PRO A 195 -5.66 6.33 -6.23
C PRO A 195 -5.81 5.45 -4.99
N HIS A 196 -5.80 6.01 -3.77
CA HIS A 196 -5.71 5.26 -2.50
C HIS A 196 -7.04 4.62 -2.05
N LEU A 197 -7.81 4.12 -3.02
CA LEU A 197 -9.18 3.60 -2.89
C LEU A 197 -9.31 2.55 -1.79
N TRP A 198 -8.35 1.63 -1.68
CA TRP A 198 -8.33 0.57 -0.66
C TRP A 198 -8.40 1.08 0.77
N THR A 199 -8.08 2.35 1.05
CA THR A 199 -8.13 2.87 2.43
C THR A 199 -9.55 2.89 2.99
N SER A 200 -10.59 2.94 2.15
CA SER A 200 -11.96 2.60 2.55
C SER A 200 -12.18 1.08 2.50
N PRO A 201 -12.59 0.43 3.60
CA PRO A 201 -13.02 -0.97 3.62
C PRO A 201 -14.17 -1.29 2.66
N ARG A 202 -15.09 -0.33 2.44
CA ARG A 202 -16.17 -0.42 1.45
C ARG A 202 -15.64 -0.48 0.01
N TYR A 203 -14.63 0.32 -0.33
CA TYR A 203 -13.98 0.24 -1.64
C TYR A 203 -13.10 -1.00 -1.78
N ALA A 204 -12.40 -1.42 -0.72
CA ALA A 204 -11.70 -2.70 -0.69
C ALA A 204 -12.65 -3.89 -0.94
N GLU A 205 -13.88 -3.86 -0.43
CA GLU A 205 -14.91 -4.87 -0.71
C GLU A 205 -15.24 -4.95 -2.21
N GLY A 206 -15.37 -3.80 -2.88
CA GLY A 206 -15.55 -3.71 -4.34
C GLY A 206 -14.38 -4.29 -5.13
N MET A 207 -13.15 -3.90 -4.75
CA MET A 207 -11.90 -4.41 -5.35
C MET A 207 -11.78 -5.93 -5.24
N VAL A 208 -12.03 -6.47 -4.04
CA VAL A 208 -12.03 -7.92 -3.76
C VAL A 208 -13.12 -8.63 -4.56
N SER A 209 -14.33 -8.08 -4.61
CA SER A 209 -15.46 -8.66 -5.34
C SER A 209 -15.17 -8.75 -6.83
N HIS A 210 -14.56 -7.71 -7.41
CA HIS A 210 -14.13 -7.71 -8.81
C HIS A 210 -13.00 -8.72 -9.05
N LEU A 211 -11.95 -8.71 -8.23
CA LEU A 211 -10.84 -9.66 -8.32
C LEU A 211 -11.32 -11.12 -8.29
N GLY A 212 -12.24 -11.46 -7.38
CA GLY A 212 -12.85 -12.79 -7.30
C GLY A 212 -13.63 -13.19 -8.56
N ALA A 213 -14.38 -12.25 -9.14
CA ALA A 213 -15.12 -12.48 -10.37
C ALA A 213 -14.18 -12.69 -11.59
N GLU A 214 -13.09 -11.92 -11.68
CA GLU A 214 -12.13 -12.06 -12.77
C GLU A 214 -11.30 -13.34 -12.64
N LEU A 215 -10.82 -13.70 -11.44
CA LEU A 215 -10.14 -15.00 -11.23
C LEU A 215 -11.05 -16.19 -11.57
N ALA A 216 -12.34 -16.14 -11.20
CA ALA A 216 -13.33 -17.15 -11.59
C ALA A 216 -13.64 -17.18 -13.10
N ARG A 217 -13.42 -16.07 -13.82
CA ARG A 217 -13.55 -16.00 -15.28
C ARG A 217 -12.32 -16.55 -15.99
N ILE A 218 -11.13 -16.23 -15.50
CA ILE A 218 -9.83 -16.61 -16.07
C ILE A 218 -9.58 -18.10 -15.85
N ASP A 219 -9.84 -18.59 -14.64
CA ASP A 219 -9.69 -19.99 -14.23
C ASP A 219 -11.04 -20.59 -13.79
N PRO A 220 -11.86 -21.06 -14.77
CA PRO A 220 -13.18 -21.59 -14.50
C PRO A 220 -13.18 -22.97 -13.82
N ASP A 221 -12.04 -23.66 -13.75
CA ASP A 221 -11.94 -24.96 -13.06
C ASP A 221 -11.90 -24.77 -11.52
N HIS A 222 -11.39 -23.63 -11.03
CA HIS A 222 -11.37 -23.26 -9.61
C HIS A 222 -12.40 -22.18 -9.21
N ALA A 223 -13.23 -21.68 -10.15
CA ALA A 223 -14.25 -20.65 -9.96
C ALA A 223 -15.04 -20.71 -8.64
N ALA A 224 -15.56 -21.88 -8.27
CA ALA A 224 -16.34 -22.05 -7.05
C ALA A 224 -15.53 -21.80 -5.75
N GLY A 225 -14.21 -22.05 -5.78
CA GLY A 225 -13.30 -21.74 -4.69
C GLY A 225 -13.05 -20.24 -4.56
N TYR A 226 -12.82 -19.54 -5.68
CA TYR A 226 -12.71 -18.08 -5.69
C TYR A 226 -14.02 -17.43 -5.20
N GLU A 227 -15.19 -17.89 -5.66
CA GLU A 227 -16.50 -17.40 -5.21
C GLU A 227 -16.72 -17.59 -3.70
N GLU A 228 -16.41 -18.78 -3.15
CA GLU A 228 -16.56 -19.07 -1.71
C GLU A 228 -15.62 -18.20 -0.86
N ARG A 229 -14.35 -18.07 -1.25
CA ARG A 229 -13.36 -17.27 -0.53
C ARG A 229 -13.62 -15.76 -0.63
N THR A 230 -14.05 -15.28 -1.80
CA THR A 230 -14.49 -13.89 -2.00
C THR A 230 -15.63 -13.56 -1.04
N ALA A 231 -16.69 -14.37 -1.02
CA ALA A 231 -17.83 -14.17 -0.12
C ALA A 231 -17.46 -14.25 1.37
N ALA A 232 -16.45 -15.06 1.73
CA ALA A 232 -15.94 -15.14 3.09
C ALA A 232 -15.11 -13.90 3.49
N TYR A 233 -14.30 -13.34 2.57
CA TYR A 233 -13.47 -12.16 2.85
C TYR A 233 -14.28 -10.86 2.81
N THR A 234 -15.20 -10.68 1.86
CA THR A 234 -16.10 -9.52 1.84
C THR A 234 -16.94 -9.42 3.11
N ALA A 235 -17.44 -10.55 3.65
CA ALA A 235 -18.11 -10.58 4.95
C ALA A 235 -17.20 -10.20 6.15
N LYS A 236 -15.87 -10.31 6.02
CA LYS A 236 -14.93 -9.72 6.99
C LYS A 236 -14.80 -8.21 6.77
N LEU A 237 -14.75 -7.75 5.52
CA LEU A 237 -14.66 -6.32 5.16
C LEU A 237 -15.91 -5.54 5.59
N GLU A 238 -17.12 -6.06 5.36
CA GLU A 238 -18.38 -5.51 5.90
C GLU A 238 -18.31 -5.37 7.44
N ALA A 239 -17.78 -6.39 8.13
CA ALA A 239 -17.65 -6.39 9.59
C ALA A 239 -16.55 -5.44 10.10
N LEU A 240 -15.52 -5.21 9.29
CA LEU A 240 -14.45 -4.24 9.52
C LEU A 240 -15.00 -2.82 9.37
N ASP A 241 -15.64 -2.50 8.25
CA ASP A 241 -16.29 -1.21 7.98
C ASP A 241 -17.22 -0.80 9.12
N ALA A 242 -18.17 -1.68 9.47
CA ALA A 242 -19.11 -1.45 10.56
C ALA A 242 -18.41 -1.24 11.91
N TRP A 243 -17.35 -2.01 12.21
CA TRP A 243 -16.59 -1.85 13.46
C TRP A 243 -15.82 -0.52 13.49
N VAL A 244 -15.17 -0.12 12.40
CA VAL A 244 -14.42 1.15 12.31
C VAL A 244 -15.37 2.34 12.43
N GLY A 245 -16.50 2.33 11.73
CA GLY A 245 -17.54 3.35 11.83
C GLY A 245 -18.12 3.47 13.24
N GLU A 246 -18.37 2.35 13.94
CA GLU A 246 -18.76 2.35 15.36
C GLU A 246 -17.70 3.01 16.27
N GLN A 247 -16.41 2.88 15.94
CA GLN A 247 -15.35 3.48 16.76
C GLN A 247 -15.33 5.00 16.62
N PHE A 248 -15.32 5.51 15.39
CA PHE A 248 -15.20 6.94 15.15
C PHE A 248 -16.49 7.70 15.46
N ALA A 249 -17.66 7.09 15.25
CA ALA A 249 -18.94 7.65 15.68
C ALA A 249 -19.01 7.90 17.21
N ALA A 250 -18.26 7.15 18.03
CA ALA A 250 -18.16 7.36 19.47
C ALA A 250 -17.26 8.55 19.86
N VAL A 251 -16.36 8.97 18.97
CA VAL A 251 -15.51 10.16 19.15
C VAL A 251 -16.34 11.42 18.86
N PRO A 252 -16.25 12.49 19.69
CA PRO A 252 -16.84 13.78 19.35
C PRO A 252 -16.24 14.34 18.04
N GLU A 253 -17.10 14.72 17.10
CA GLU A 253 -16.77 15.31 15.79
C GLU A 253 -15.62 16.34 15.85
N ALA A 254 -15.70 17.29 16.78
CA ALA A 254 -14.67 18.32 17.00
C ALA A 254 -13.28 17.82 17.48
N LYS A 255 -13.08 16.51 17.70
CA LYS A 255 -11.77 15.87 17.89
C LYS A 255 -11.27 15.14 16.63
N ARG A 256 -12.16 14.81 15.69
CA ARG A 256 -11.86 13.95 14.55
C ARG A 256 -11.16 14.76 13.47
N VAL A 257 -9.92 15.15 13.74
CA VAL A 257 -9.09 15.90 12.81
C VAL A 257 -7.73 15.22 12.70
N LEU A 258 -7.33 14.90 11.47
CA LEU A 258 -6.15 14.08 11.19
C LEU A 258 -5.15 14.79 10.27
N VAL A 259 -3.86 14.58 10.54
CA VAL A 259 -2.72 14.91 9.66
C VAL A 259 -1.90 13.64 9.45
N SER A 260 -1.74 13.25 8.19
CA SER A 260 -1.01 12.04 7.75
C SER A 260 0.25 12.40 6.94
N GLY A 261 0.96 11.37 6.48
CA GLY A 261 2.12 11.51 5.60
C GLY A 261 1.75 12.24 4.32
N HIS A 262 0.80 11.70 3.58
CA HIS A 262 0.19 12.33 2.39
C HIS A 262 -1.33 12.17 2.43
N ASP A 263 -2.01 12.60 1.36
CA ASP A 263 -3.45 12.38 1.15
C ASP A 263 -3.74 10.92 0.74
N SER A 264 -3.27 9.97 1.55
CA SER A 264 -3.48 8.53 1.39
C SER A 264 -4.82 8.09 1.93
N LEU A 265 -5.23 8.63 3.08
CA LEU A 265 -6.40 8.17 3.82
C LEU A 265 -7.73 8.79 3.36
N ARG A 266 -7.77 9.52 2.24
CA ARG A 266 -8.92 10.36 1.84
C ARG A 266 -10.28 9.67 2.01
N TYR A 267 -10.39 8.46 1.49
CA TYR A 267 -11.65 7.68 1.52
C TYR A 267 -11.98 7.13 2.91
N PHE A 268 -10.97 6.72 3.69
CA PHE A 268 -11.13 6.37 5.10
C PHE A 268 -11.63 7.57 5.93
N LEU A 269 -11.05 8.76 5.70
CA LEU A 269 -11.45 9.98 6.40
C LEU A 269 -12.87 10.42 6.05
N HIS A 270 -13.24 10.32 4.77
CA HIS A 270 -14.60 10.57 4.28
C HIS A 270 -15.62 9.61 4.89
N ASP A 271 -15.43 8.29 4.72
CA ASP A 271 -16.42 7.27 5.10
C ASP A 271 -16.66 7.24 6.63
N TYR A 272 -15.72 7.75 7.44
CA TYR A 272 -15.82 7.79 8.91
C TYR A 272 -15.97 9.19 9.52
N ASP A 273 -16.29 10.22 8.72
CA ASP A 273 -16.58 11.58 9.19
C ASP A 273 -15.42 12.15 10.04
N ILE A 274 -14.21 12.10 9.47
CA ILE A 274 -12.96 12.63 10.03
C ILE A 274 -12.45 13.76 9.13
N ALA A 275 -12.30 14.96 9.67
CA ALA A 275 -11.76 16.08 8.92
C ALA A 275 -10.25 15.91 8.65
N PHE A 276 -9.85 16.12 7.40
CA PHE A 276 -8.44 16.23 7.05
C PHE A 276 -7.93 17.65 7.35
N ALA A 277 -6.79 17.76 8.03
CA ALA A 277 -6.11 19.04 8.27
C ALA A 277 -4.87 19.24 7.37
N GLY A 278 -4.49 18.22 6.59
CA GLY A 278 -3.45 18.31 5.58
C GLY A 278 -2.41 17.20 5.65
N ALA A 279 -1.57 17.19 4.62
CA ALA A 279 -0.49 16.23 4.39
C ALA A 279 0.87 16.81 4.82
N ILE A 280 1.73 15.99 5.41
CA ILE A 280 3.14 16.32 5.70
C ILE A 280 3.94 16.48 4.39
N LEU A 281 3.61 15.70 3.38
CA LEU A 281 4.15 15.70 2.02
C LEU A 281 2.94 15.69 1.05
N PRO A 282 2.53 16.84 0.50
CA PRO A 282 1.31 16.95 -0.30
C PRO A 282 1.42 16.35 -1.71
N SER A 283 2.63 16.16 -2.24
CA SER A 283 2.89 15.46 -3.50
C SER A 283 4.20 14.66 -3.41
N PHE A 284 4.28 13.58 -4.19
CA PHE A 284 5.48 12.74 -4.35
C PHE A 284 6.26 13.00 -5.64
N GLU A 285 5.67 13.69 -6.62
CA GLU A 285 6.15 13.68 -8.00
C GLU A 285 7.55 14.30 -8.16
N ASP A 286 7.76 15.49 -7.58
CA ASP A 286 9.02 16.23 -7.72
C ASP A 286 10.20 15.66 -6.92
N ASN A 287 9.97 14.64 -6.06
CA ASN A 287 10.90 14.24 -5.00
C ASN A 287 11.36 15.43 -4.10
N ALA A 288 10.61 16.54 -4.11
CA ALA A 288 10.97 17.77 -3.43
C ALA A 288 10.55 17.72 -1.95
N GLU A 289 11.45 18.14 -1.05
CA GLU A 289 11.06 18.43 0.33
C GLU A 289 10.15 19.67 0.35
N PRO A 290 9.03 19.67 1.12
CA PRO A 290 8.12 20.81 1.21
C PRO A 290 8.84 22.10 1.61
N SER A 291 8.36 23.23 1.09
CA SER A 291 8.94 24.52 1.41
C SER A 291 8.66 24.91 2.86
N ALA A 292 9.44 25.85 3.39
CA ALA A 292 9.18 26.42 4.71
C ALA A 292 7.80 27.09 4.81
N ALA A 293 7.25 27.58 3.69
CA ALA A 293 5.91 28.17 3.67
C ALA A 293 4.80 27.10 3.80
N ASP A 294 5.00 25.92 3.21
CA ASP A 294 4.06 24.79 3.31
C ASP A 294 4.05 24.23 4.74
N ILE A 295 5.23 24.15 5.36
CA ILE A 295 5.39 23.79 6.77
C ILE A 295 4.70 24.81 7.68
N ASP A 296 4.93 26.11 7.48
CA ASP A 296 4.27 27.19 8.24
C ASP A 296 2.74 27.16 8.08
N ALA A 297 2.24 26.88 6.87
CA ALA A 297 0.81 26.76 6.58
C ALA A 297 0.17 25.57 7.30
N LEU A 298 0.78 24.37 7.20
CA LEU A 298 0.31 23.18 7.91
C LEU A 298 0.38 23.34 9.43
N VAL A 299 1.43 23.98 9.96
CA VAL A 299 1.57 24.32 11.38
C VAL A 299 0.50 25.31 11.85
N ALA A 300 0.07 26.24 10.99
CA ALA A 300 -1.06 27.12 11.27
C ALA A 300 -2.37 26.32 11.32
N GLU A 301 -2.63 25.47 10.34
CA GLU A 301 -3.89 24.72 10.25
C GLU A 301 -4.05 23.65 11.36
N ILE A 302 -2.95 22.97 11.75
CA ILE A 302 -2.90 22.10 12.92
C ILE A 302 -3.35 22.83 14.19
N ARG A 303 -2.96 24.10 14.35
CA ARG A 303 -3.32 24.93 15.52
C ARG A 303 -4.74 25.47 15.41
N GLU A 304 -5.22 25.82 14.22
CA GLU A 304 -6.55 26.38 13.99
C GLU A 304 -7.64 25.31 14.17
N ARG A 305 -7.47 24.12 13.58
CA ARG A 305 -8.39 22.98 13.76
C ARG A 305 -8.21 22.23 15.08
N GLY A 306 -7.20 22.57 15.89
CA GLY A 306 -6.98 21.98 17.21
C GLY A 306 -6.53 20.51 17.17
N VAL A 307 -5.83 20.10 16.10
CA VAL A 307 -5.26 18.76 15.92
C VAL A 307 -4.35 18.41 17.11
N THR A 308 -4.48 17.20 17.65
CA THR A 308 -3.69 16.76 18.83
C THR A 308 -2.48 15.90 18.48
N ALA A 309 -2.45 15.31 17.29
CA ALA A 309 -1.44 14.36 16.83
C ALA A 309 -1.20 14.45 15.32
N VAL A 310 0.06 14.26 14.93
CA VAL A 310 0.54 14.11 13.55
C VAL A 310 1.00 12.67 13.37
N PHE A 311 0.47 11.95 12.39
CA PHE A 311 0.73 10.53 12.17
C PHE A 311 1.77 10.31 11.07
N VAL A 312 2.69 9.37 11.28
CA VAL A 312 3.72 8.99 10.30
C VAL A 312 3.34 7.67 9.64
N GLU A 313 3.43 7.63 8.32
CA GLU A 313 3.15 6.42 7.54
C GLU A 313 4.36 5.47 7.46
N SER A 314 4.09 4.18 7.30
CA SER A 314 5.09 3.09 7.35
C SER A 314 6.18 3.19 6.27
N SER A 315 5.84 3.78 5.12
CA SER A 315 6.74 4.02 3.97
C SER A 315 7.57 5.30 4.07
N MET A 316 7.40 6.11 5.12
CA MET A 316 7.88 7.51 5.16
C MET A 316 8.87 7.80 6.31
N SER A 317 9.67 8.86 6.15
CA SER A 317 10.63 9.28 7.18
C SER A 317 9.98 10.18 8.24
N PRO A 318 10.08 9.87 9.55
CA PRO A 318 9.45 10.66 10.61
C PRO A 318 10.10 12.04 10.86
N LYS A 319 11.16 12.39 10.12
CA LYS A 319 11.93 13.62 10.37
C LYS A 319 11.09 14.89 10.22
N LEU A 320 10.36 15.01 9.11
CA LEU A 320 9.56 16.20 8.82
C LEU A 320 8.34 16.28 9.75
N ALA A 321 7.67 15.15 9.99
CA ALA A 321 6.61 15.00 10.98
C ALA A 321 7.01 15.49 12.38
N ARG A 322 8.22 15.11 12.85
CA ARG A 322 8.77 15.58 14.13
C ARG A 322 8.99 17.08 14.17
N THR A 323 9.42 17.70 13.06
CA THR A 323 9.58 19.15 12.96
C THR A 323 8.22 19.85 13.06
N ILE A 324 7.27 19.47 12.21
CA ILE A 324 5.90 20.02 12.18
C ILE A 324 5.24 19.88 13.55
N ALA A 325 5.29 18.70 14.17
CA ALA A 325 4.69 18.45 15.48
C ALA A 325 5.35 19.29 16.59
N ALA A 326 6.67 19.42 16.58
CA ALA A 326 7.40 20.23 17.56
C ALA A 326 7.12 21.74 17.42
N GLU A 327 6.92 22.23 16.20
CA GLU A 327 6.58 23.63 15.93
C GLU A 327 5.12 23.92 16.25
N ALA A 328 4.18 23.07 15.82
CA ALA A 328 2.77 23.21 16.16
C ALA A 328 2.48 23.05 17.66
N GLY A 329 3.27 22.22 18.36
CA GLY A 329 3.13 21.93 19.78
C GLY A 329 2.24 20.71 20.08
N VAL A 330 2.23 19.73 19.17
CA VAL A 330 1.35 18.55 19.18
C VAL A 330 2.16 17.25 19.30
N THR A 331 1.48 16.12 19.48
CA THR A 331 2.13 14.80 19.54
C THR A 331 2.54 14.37 18.13
N VAL A 332 3.69 13.69 17.99
CA VAL A 332 4.01 12.91 16.79
C VAL A 332 3.82 11.43 17.10
N VAL A 333 3.15 10.72 16.19
CA VAL A 333 2.89 9.29 16.29
C VAL A 333 3.78 8.58 15.27
N ASP A 334 4.95 8.14 15.73
CA ASP A 334 6.03 7.60 14.91
C ASP A 334 6.81 6.43 15.55
N ALA A 335 6.39 5.98 16.73
CA ALA A 335 6.86 4.75 17.36
C ALA A 335 6.14 3.52 16.77
N GLU A 336 4.88 3.72 16.41
CA GLU A 336 4.02 2.82 15.65
C GLU A 336 3.47 3.65 14.50
N SER A 337 3.70 3.25 13.26
CA SER A 337 3.26 3.98 12.07
C SER A 337 1.83 3.62 11.69
N ILE A 338 1.18 4.51 10.92
CA ILE A 338 0.00 4.16 10.12
C ILE A 338 0.45 3.38 8.88
N TYR A 339 -0.33 2.38 8.48
CA TYR A 339 -0.15 1.61 7.26
C TYR A 339 -1.15 2.08 6.21
N ALA A 340 -0.72 2.87 5.23
CA ALA A 340 -1.58 3.34 4.14
C ALA A 340 -1.12 2.79 2.78
N ASP A 341 0.00 3.29 2.24
CA ASP A 341 0.64 2.80 1.00
C ASP A 341 1.11 1.34 1.07
N SER A 342 1.48 0.86 2.26
CA SER A 342 2.02 -0.48 2.46
C SER A 342 1.49 -1.10 3.76
N LEU A 343 1.20 -2.40 3.70
CA LEU A 343 1.06 -3.28 4.86
C LEU A 343 2.40 -3.46 5.60
N GLY A 344 2.31 -4.01 6.81
CA GLY A 344 3.45 -4.32 7.66
C GLY A 344 4.19 -5.60 7.26
N THR A 345 5.34 -5.84 7.88
CA THR A 345 6.08 -7.11 7.73
C THR A 345 5.36 -8.25 8.46
N GLU A 346 5.61 -9.50 8.08
CA GLU A 346 5.22 -10.69 8.86
C GLU A 346 5.49 -10.50 10.37
N ASP A 347 4.58 -10.98 11.21
CA ASP A 347 4.56 -10.80 12.69
C ASP A 347 4.42 -9.35 13.19
N SER A 348 4.17 -8.35 12.33
CA SER A 348 3.97 -6.95 12.77
C SER A 348 2.61 -6.70 13.45
N GLY A 349 1.61 -7.55 13.19
CA GLY A 349 0.22 -7.28 13.58
C GLY A 349 -0.47 -6.27 12.67
N ALA A 350 0.06 -6.09 11.45
CA ALA A 350 -0.47 -5.25 10.38
C ALA A 350 -0.08 -5.80 8.98
N ASP A 351 0.26 -7.09 8.91
CA ASP A 351 0.69 -7.81 7.71
C ASP A 351 -0.45 -8.27 6.79
N THR A 352 -1.69 -8.22 7.29
CA THR A 352 -2.92 -8.31 6.47
C THR A 352 -3.58 -6.94 6.36
N TYR A 353 -4.41 -6.72 5.34
CA TYR A 353 -5.18 -5.48 5.18
C TYR A 353 -6.14 -5.23 6.36
N ILE A 354 -6.77 -6.28 6.86
CA ILE A 354 -7.68 -6.22 8.01
C ILE A 354 -6.91 -5.80 9.27
N ASP A 355 -5.78 -6.44 9.55
CA ASP A 355 -4.97 -6.12 10.74
C ASP A 355 -4.38 -4.71 10.67
N ALA A 356 -3.89 -4.28 9.50
CA ALA A 356 -3.42 -2.91 9.26
C ALA A 356 -4.52 -1.87 9.51
N THR A 357 -5.75 -2.12 9.06
CA THR A 357 -6.89 -1.21 9.25
C THR A 357 -7.32 -1.15 10.72
N ILE A 358 -7.32 -2.30 11.41
CA ILE A 358 -7.58 -2.39 12.86
C ILE A 358 -6.49 -1.67 13.67
N HIS A 359 -5.23 -1.81 13.28
CA HIS A 359 -4.08 -1.11 13.86
C HIS A 359 -4.23 0.41 13.70
N ASN A 360 -4.41 0.90 12.47
CA ASN A 360 -4.61 2.33 12.18
C ASN A 360 -5.76 2.90 13.02
N THR A 361 -6.91 2.22 13.05
CA THR A 361 -8.08 2.64 13.82
C THR A 361 -7.77 2.78 15.31
N ARG A 362 -7.09 1.79 15.91
CA ARG A 362 -6.67 1.83 17.32
C ARG A 362 -5.69 2.95 17.61
N LEU A 363 -4.69 3.11 16.75
CA LEU A 363 -3.62 4.10 16.88
C LEU A 363 -4.17 5.54 16.84
N ILE A 364 -5.11 5.82 15.93
CA ILE A 364 -5.80 7.11 15.83
C ILE A 364 -6.62 7.38 17.11
N LEU A 365 -7.39 6.38 17.58
CA LEU A 365 -8.20 6.51 18.80
C LEU A 365 -7.34 6.75 20.05
N GLU A 366 -6.23 6.02 20.21
CA GLU A 366 -5.31 6.21 21.33
C GLU A 366 -4.68 7.61 21.32
N ALA A 367 -4.28 8.11 20.14
CA ALA A 367 -3.75 9.46 19.97
C ALA A 367 -4.78 10.58 20.29
N TRP A 368 -6.08 10.30 20.16
CA TRP A 368 -7.18 11.18 20.59
C TRP A 368 -7.62 10.96 22.05
N GLY A 369 -6.97 10.03 22.77
CA GLY A 369 -7.22 9.69 24.17
C GLY A 369 -8.46 8.81 24.39
N GLU A 370 -8.95 8.17 23.35
CA GLU A 370 -10.10 7.26 23.36
C GLU A 370 -9.62 5.79 23.48
N THR A 371 -10.55 4.83 23.44
CA THR A 371 -10.22 3.41 23.56
C THR A 371 -11.14 2.60 22.66
N ALA A 372 -10.54 1.87 21.71
CA ALA A 372 -11.29 1.02 20.79
C ALA A 372 -12.10 -0.06 21.53
N ALA A 373 -13.35 -0.27 21.09
CA ALA A 373 -14.19 -1.37 21.51
C ALA A 373 -13.59 -2.73 21.08
N PRO A 374 -13.90 -3.82 21.80
CA PRO A 374 -13.43 -5.15 21.42
C PRO A 374 -13.90 -5.53 20.01
N LEU A 375 -13.03 -6.17 19.23
CA LEU A 375 -13.38 -6.66 17.89
C LEU A 375 -14.60 -7.60 17.92
N PRO A 376 -15.43 -7.61 16.86
CA PRO A 376 -16.42 -8.66 16.64
C PRO A 376 -15.74 -10.03 16.47
N ALA A 377 -16.53 -11.11 16.53
CA ALA A 377 -15.97 -12.48 16.39
C ALA A 377 -15.49 -12.80 14.97
N THR A 378 -15.96 -12.06 13.95
CA THR A 378 -15.55 -12.20 12.54
C THR A 378 -14.14 -11.69 12.27
N LEU A 379 -13.60 -10.84 13.17
CA LEU A 379 -12.28 -10.21 13.06
C LEU A 379 -11.32 -10.72 14.16
N LYS A 380 -11.42 -12.00 14.54
CA LYS A 380 -10.61 -12.66 15.58
C LYS A 380 -10.18 -14.05 15.17
#